data_AF-A0A654DNN4-F1
#
_entry.id   AF-A0A654DNN4-F1
#
_cell.length_a   1.000
_cell.length_b   1.000
_cell.length_c   1.000
_cell.angle_alpha   90.00
_cell.angle_beta   90.00
_cell.angle_gamma   90.00
#
_symmetry.space_group_name_H-M   'P 1'
#
loop_
_entity.id
_entity.type
_entity.pdbx_description
1 polymer ?
#
loop_
_entity_poly.entity_id
_entity_poly.type
_entity_poly.pdbx_seq_one_letter_code
_entity_poly.pdbx_strand_id
1 'polypeptide(L)'
;MAKHGRMAGMAAGLMILAAAVEAAAQPRVERMTQRPVALTPLPATMHGRFERKGAGFVRQWPGSYAETAFRGSAVSFDVGPGEVALHVVVDGRRITTLVKPVPGLYRVAGMPAGRHALRIEVASESQSGPTGIGPFFAERGTVGTRLPQRTRQIEFVGDSHSVGYGVTSPKRECTQDEVWATTDTSRGFGALLARRYGADYEVNAISGRGVVRNYGGFAADTLPEAYPFTLFDHRSRANVPGWHPQVIVVSLGTNDFTTPLHAGETWVSRDALHGDYERRYVRFVQALHARDPRAQIVLWATDMANGEIQAEVAKVAATLRRSGAPWLTYVPINGLSFSGCHSHPSLADQTVIADRIAAVIDARVAGWARRS
;
A
#
# COMPACT_ATOMS: atom_id res chain seq x y z
N MET A 1 -23.41 -77.46 40.49
CA MET A 1 -24.40 -76.92 41.43
C MET A 1 -24.17 -75.43 41.58
N ALA A 2 -25.25 -74.66 41.46
CA ALA A 2 -25.28 -73.21 41.29
C ALA A 2 -24.69 -72.42 42.47
N LYS A 3 -24.21 -71.20 42.19
CA LYS A 3 -24.55 -70.01 42.97
C LYS A 3 -24.27 -68.73 42.17
N HIS A 4 -25.34 -68.01 41.89
CA HIS A 4 -25.35 -66.65 41.32
C HIS A 4 -24.85 -65.65 42.36
N GLY A 5 -23.88 -64.82 41.99
CA GLY A 5 -23.51 -63.60 42.72
C GLY A 5 -24.15 -62.38 42.07
N ARG A 6 -25.05 -61.71 42.79
CA ARG A 6 -25.60 -60.39 42.44
C ARG A 6 -24.52 -59.32 42.65
N MET A 7 -24.22 -58.52 41.64
CA MET A 7 -23.56 -57.21 41.81
C MET A 7 -24.56 -56.11 41.45
N ALA A 8 -24.82 -55.23 42.42
CA ALA A 8 -25.60 -54.02 42.26
C ALA A 8 -24.71 -52.93 41.63
N GLY A 9 -25.11 -52.42 40.46
CA GLY A 9 -24.49 -51.24 39.84
C GLY A 9 -25.26 -49.98 40.21
N MET A 10 -24.61 -49.07 40.94
CA MET A 10 -25.05 -47.68 41.09
C MET A 10 -24.70 -46.91 39.82
N ALA A 11 -25.70 -46.44 39.08
CA ALA A 11 -25.50 -45.52 37.95
C ALA A 11 -25.50 -44.07 38.46
N ALA A 12 -24.33 -43.44 38.47
CA ALA A 12 -24.21 -41.99 38.66
C ALA A 12 -24.44 -41.29 37.32
N GLY A 13 -25.53 -40.54 37.19
CA GLY A 13 -25.81 -39.71 36.02
C GLY A 13 -24.89 -38.50 35.97
N LEU A 14 -24.04 -38.42 34.94
CA LEU A 14 -23.28 -37.22 34.62
C LEU A 14 -24.20 -36.27 33.83
N MET A 15 -24.66 -35.18 34.45
CA MET A 15 -25.26 -34.05 33.71
C MET A 15 -24.13 -33.24 33.06
N ILE A 16 -24.02 -33.32 31.74
CA ILE A 16 -23.17 -32.43 30.96
C ILE A 16 -23.93 -31.11 30.77
N LEU A 17 -23.54 -30.06 31.49
CA LEU A 17 -23.96 -28.70 31.16
C LEU A 17 -23.24 -28.27 29.87
N ALA A 18 -23.98 -28.17 28.78
CA ALA A 18 -23.52 -27.49 27.57
C ALA A 18 -23.50 -25.98 27.84
N ALA A 19 -22.31 -25.42 28.02
CA ALA A 19 -22.14 -23.96 28.02
C ALA A 19 -22.37 -23.44 26.59
N ALA A 20 -23.41 -22.64 26.41
CA ALA A 20 -23.64 -21.91 25.17
C ALA A 20 -22.51 -20.90 24.99
N VAL A 21 -21.66 -21.11 23.97
CA VAL A 21 -20.69 -20.11 23.55
C VAL A 21 -21.48 -19.01 22.83
N GLU A 22 -21.73 -17.89 23.48
CA GLU A 22 -22.24 -16.70 22.81
C GLU A 22 -21.25 -16.29 21.72
N ALA A 23 -21.68 -16.42 20.47
CA ALA A 23 -20.92 -15.93 19.34
C ALA A 23 -20.81 -14.40 19.46
N ALA A 24 -19.63 -13.90 19.83
CA ALA A 24 -19.38 -12.46 19.89
C ALA A 24 -19.77 -11.83 18.55
N ALA A 25 -20.64 -10.81 18.59
CA ALA A 25 -21.06 -10.08 17.42
C ALA A 25 -19.82 -9.57 16.66
N GLN A 26 -19.72 -9.92 15.38
CA GLN A 26 -18.62 -9.47 14.53
C GLN A 26 -18.95 -8.11 13.94
N PRO A 27 -17.95 -7.21 13.78
CA PRO A 27 -18.16 -5.93 13.12
C PRO A 27 -18.73 -6.12 11.72
N ARG A 28 -19.72 -5.31 11.33
CA ARG A 28 -20.33 -5.30 10.01
C ARG A 28 -20.33 -3.91 9.42
N VAL A 29 -20.22 -3.85 8.10
CA VAL A 29 -20.24 -2.60 7.32
C VAL A 29 -21.54 -2.54 6.52
N GLU A 30 -22.29 -1.46 6.66
CA GLU A 30 -23.52 -1.21 5.92
C GLU A 30 -23.53 0.20 5.30
N ARG A 31 -24.11 0.34 4.11
CA ARG A 31 -24.35 1.66 3.51
C ARG A 31 -25.63 2.24 4.09
N MET A 32 -25.56 3.45 4.61
CA MET A 32 -26.72 4.14 5.17
C MET A 32 -27.57 4.76 4.04
N THR A 33 -28.87 4.50 4.05
CA THR A 33 -29.83 5.09 3.10
C THR A 33 -30.20 6.52 3.48
N GLN A 34 -30.10 6.87 4.76
CA GLN A 34 -30.35 8.19 5.31
C GLN A 34 -29.20 8.59 6.22
N ARG A 35 -28.77 9.85 6.15
CA ARG A 35 -27.76 10.39 7.05
C ARG A 35 -28.43 10.75 8.39
N PRO A 36 -27.99 10.17 9.52
CA PRO A 36 -28.50 10.54 10.83
C PRO A 36 -28.29 12.04 11.13
N VAL A 37 -29.24 12.65 11.83
CA VAL A 37 -29.22 14.09 12.16
C VAL A 37 -28.08 14.43 13.15
N ALA A 38 -27.70 13.50 14.02
CA ALA A 38 -26.68 13.71 15.05
C ALA A 38 -25.41 12.91 14.75
N LEU A 39 -24.62 13.40 13.79
CA LEU A 39 -23.26 12.92 13.52
C LEU A 39 -22.24 14.00 13.90
N THR A 40 -21.27 13.63 14.73
CA THR A 40 -20.18 14.53 15.11
C THR A 40 -18.92 14.12 14.35
N PRO A 41 -18.25 15.03 13.60
CA PRO A 41 -17.00 14.71 12.94
C PRO A 41 -15.94 14.20 13.92
N LEU A 42 -15.22 13.15 13.53
CA LEU A 42 -14.10 12.61 14.29
C LEU A 42 -12.78 13.17 13.75
N PRO A 43 -11.77 13.37 14.63
CA PRO A 43 -10.42 13.62 14.18
C PRO A 43 -9.93 12.41 13.38
N ALA A 44 -9.29 12.67 12.25
CA ALA A 44 -8.74 11.65 11.39
C ALA A 44 -7.35 12.06 10.89
N THR A 45 -6.52 11.08 10.57
CA THR A 45 -5.23 11.28 9.94
C THR A 45 -5.26 10.67 8.54
N MET A 46 -4.84 11.46 7.55
CA MET A 46 -4.79 11.08 6.16
C MET A 46 -3.33 10.77 5.81
N HIS A 47 -3.07 9.61 5.20
CA HIS A 47 -1.73 9.15 4.85
C HIS A 47 -1.61 8.89 3.35
N GLY A 48 -0.67 9.57 2.70
CA GLY A 48 -0.64 9.73 1.25
C GLY A 48 -0.94 11.15 0.82
N ARG A 49 -0.91 11.36 -0.48
CA ARG A 49 -1.17 12.67 -1.11
C ARG A 49 -2.66 12.87 -1.31
N PHE A 50 -3.21 13.83 -0.58
CA PHE A 50 -4.61 14.20 -0.64
C PHE A 50 -4.77 15.68 -0.98
N GLU A 51 -5.79 15.99 -1.77
CA GLU A 51 -6.30 17.35 -1.95
C GLU A 51 -7.66 17.48 -1.25
N ARG A 52 -7.88 18.60 -0.54
CA ARG A 52 -9.15 18.85 0.14
C ARG A 52 -10.23 19.20 -0.88
N LYS A 53 -11.39 18.56 -0.77
CA LYS A 53 -12.55 18.83 -1.63
C LYS A 53 -13.83 18.88 -0.79
N GLY A 54 -14.30 20.09 -0.50
CA GLY A 54 -15.41 20.31 0.42
C GLY A 54 -15.07 19.80 1.82
N ALA A 55 -15.95 18.97 2.39
CA ALA A 55 -15.76 18.35 3.70
C ALA A 55 -14.87 17.08 3.67
N GLY A 56 -14.50 16.59 2.48
CA GLY A 56 -13.68 15.40 2.29
C GLY A 56 -12.38 15.69 1.55
N PHE A 57 -11.82 14.63 0.96
CA PHE A 57 -10.56 14.64 0.25
C PHE A 57 -10.66 13.84 -1.05
N VAL A 58 -9.79 14.15 -2.00
CA VAL A 58 -9.55 13.35 -3.19
C VAL A 58 -8.09 12.92 -3.25
N ARG A 59 -7.84 11.74 -3.84
CA ARG A 59 -6.51 11.14 -4.03
C ARG A 59 -6.44 10.45 -5.37
N GLN A 60 -5.23 10.13 -5.81
CA GLN A 60 -5.03 9.33 -7.03
C GLN A 60 -3.90 8.30 -6.90
N TRP A 61 -2.83 8.64 -6.18
CA TRP A 61 -1.73 7.72 -5.84
C TRP A 61 -2.23 6.49 -5.07
N PRO A 62 -1.67 5.29 -5.31
CA PRO A 62 -2.10 4.05 -4.66
C PRO A 62 -1.76 4.00 -3.16
N GLY A 63 -2.29 3.00 -2.46
CA GLY A 63 -1.90 2.70 -1.08
C GLY A 63 -2.25 3.73 0.00
N SER A 64 -2.87 4.87 -0.37
CA SER A 64 -3.32 5.87 0.61
C SER A 64 -4.35 5.29 1.58
N TYR A 65 -4.38 5.83 2.80
CA TYR A 65 -5.31 5.39 3.83
C TYR A 65 -5.70 6.54 4.76
N ALA A 66 -6.83 6.38 5.43
CA ALA A 66 -7.31 7.30 6.44
C ALA A 66 -7.63 6.55 7.73
N GLU A 67 -7.20 7.09 8.86
CA GLU A 67 -7.38 6.47 10.17
C GLU A 67 -8.15 7.41 11.11
N THR A 68 -8.95 6.82 12.00
CA THR A 68 -9.54 7.50 13.16
C THR A 68 -9.54 6.57 14.36
N ALA A 69 -9.57 7.13 15.57
CA ALA A 69 -9.70 6.37 16.80
C ALA A 69 -10.88 6.88 17.62
N PHE A 70 -11.61 5.98 18.25
CA PHE A 70 -12.81 6.30 19.01
C PHE A 70 -13.01 5.35 20.19
N ARG A 71 -13.87 5.75 21.13
CA ARG A 71 -14.46 4.85 22.13
C ARG A 71 -15.95 4.73 21.86
N GLY A 72 -16.46 3.52 21.68
CA GLY A 72 -17.86 3.26 21.32
C GLY A 72 -18.02 1.85 20.76
N SER A 73 -19.15 1.58 20.11
CA SER A 73 -19.48 0.29 19.47
C SER A 73 -19.83 0.43 17.97
N ALA A 74 -19.88 1.67 17.47
CA ALA A 74 -20.14 1.99 16.08
C ALA A 74 -19.45 3.30 15.65
N VAL A 75 -19.08 3.38 14.38
CA VAL A 75 -18.48 4.55 13.73
C VAL A 75 -18.95 4.63 12.28
N SER A 76 -19.09 5.83 11.75
CA SER A 76 -19.46 6.02 10.35
C SER A 76 -18.36 6.76 9.58
N PHE A 77 -18.30 6.56 8.26
CA PHE A 77 -17.36 7.24 7.36
C PHE A 77 -18.00 7.48 5.99
N ASP A 78 -17.57 8.54 5.32
CA ASP A 78 -18.03 8.85 3.97
C ASP A 78 -17.12 8.25 2.91
N VAL A 79 -17.76 7.71 1.86
CA VAL A 79 -17.10 7.32 0.62
C VAL A 79 -17.49 8.32 -0.47
N GLY A 80 -16.49 8.91 -1.13
CA GLY A 80 -16.68 9.85 -2.23
C GLY A 80 -16.79 9.16 -3.60
N PRO A 81 -16.90 9.94 -4.69
CA PRO A 81 -16.99 9.41 -6.05
C PRO A 81 -15.69 8.77 -6.53
N GLY A 82 -15.80 7.88 -7.52
CA GLY A 82 -14.68 7.25 -8.22
C GLY A 82 -14.64 5.73 -8.04
N GLU A 83 -14.02 5.03 -9.00
CA GLU A 83 -13.87 3.58 -8.92
C GLU A 83 -12.67 3.21 -8.01
N VAL A 84 -12.96 2.56 -6.89
CA VAL A 84 -11.94 2.21 -5.90
C VAL A 84 -12.32 0.91 -5.18
N ALA A 85 -11.30 0.12 -4.81
CA ALA A 85 -11.44 -0.93 -3.81
C ALA A 85 -10.91 -0.42 -2.45
N LEU A 86 -11.74 -0.50 -1.41
CA LEU A 86 -11.43 -0.04 -0.06
C LEU A 86 -11.45 -1.21 0.92
N HIS A 87 -10.36 -1.43 1.64
CA HIS A 87 -10.36 -2.28 2.83
C HIS A 87 -10.87 -1.49 4.03
N VAL A 88 -11.87 -2.05 4.71
CA VAL A 88 -12.34 -1.54 6.00
C VAL A 88 -11.68 -2.36 7.09
N VAL A 89 -10.81 -1.73 7.86
CA VAL A 89 -9.96 -2.40 8.86
C VAL A 89 -10.28 -1.84 10.25
N VAL A 90 -10.67 -2.72 11.17
CA VAL A 90 -10.94 -2.39 12.58
C VAL A 90 -9.90 -3.08 13.43
N ASP A 91 -9.19 -2.31 14.27
CA ASP A 91 -8.17 -2.82 15.20
C ASP A 91 -7.13 -3.71 14.52
N GLY A 92 -6.70 -3.30 13.32
CA GLY A 92 -5.71 -4.02 12.51
C GLY A 92 -6.24 -5.25 11.77
N ARG A 93 -7.54 -5.58 11.90
CA ARG A 93 -8.18 -6.70 11.19
C ARG A 93 -9.08 -6.19 10.07
N ARG A 94 -8.83 -6.65 8.84
CA ARG A 94 -9.73 -6.38 7.70
C ARG A 94 -11.06 -7.07 7.93
N ILE A 95 -12.14 -6.29 8.01
CA ILE A 95 -13.51 -6.77 8.22
C ILE A 95 -14.20 -7.03 6.88
N THR A 96 -14.01 -6.15 5.90
CA THR A 96 -14.54 -6.31 4.54
C THR A 96 -13.72 -5.53 3.51
N THR A 97 -14.00 -5.78 2.23
CA THR A 97 -13.56 -4.96 1.11
C THR A 97 -14.79 -4.41 0.39
N LEU A 98 -14.88 -3.09 0.28
CA LEU A 98 -15.86 -2.43 -0.57
C LEU A 98 -15.29 -2.30 -1.98
N VAL A 99 -15.97 -2.83 -2.99
CA VAL A 99 -15.52 -2.83 -4.38
C VAL A 99 -16.43 -1.91 -5.20
N LYS A 100 -15.86 -0.86 -5.79
CA LYS A 100 -16.61 0.21 -6.48
C LYS A 100 -17.82 0.68 -5.67
N PRO A 101 -17.66 1.01 -4.37
CA PRO A 101 -18.78 1.38 -3.51
C PRO A 101 -19.54 2.59 -4.07
N VAL A 102 -20.87 2.55 -3.98
CA VAL A 102 -21.70 3.71 -4.27
C VAL A 102 -21.35 4.81 -3.25
N PRO A 103 -21.09 6.06 -3.69
CA PRO A 103 -20.80 7.16 -2.78
C PRO A 103 -21.89 7.36 -1.72
N GLY A 104 -21.48 7.78 -0.52
CA GLY A 104 -22.38 8.01 0.61
C GLY A 104 -21.78 7.58 1.94
N LEU A 105 -22.64 7.58 2.96
CA LEU A 105 -22.27 7.26 4.33
C LEU A 105 -22.29 5.75 4.55
N TYR A 106 -21.20 5.22 5.09
CA TYR A 106 -21.07 3.84 5.51
C TYR A 106 -20.90 3.77 7.02
N ARG A 107 -21.47 2.74 7.63
CA ARG A 107 -21.46 2.52 9.06
C ARG A 107 -20.78 1.20 9.38
N VAL A 108 -19.85 1.23 10.32
CA VAL A 108 -19.24 0.05 10.94
C VAL A 108 -19.85 -0.10 12.32
N ALA A 109 -20.57 -1.19 12.57
CA ALA A 109 -21.27 -1.46 13.82
C ALA A 109 -21.06 -2.91 14.30
N GLY A 110 -21.55 -3.23 15.50
CA GLY A 110 -21.40 -4.57 16.08
C GLY A 110 -20.04 -4.81 16.74
N MET A 111 -19.28 -3.75 17.01
CA MET A 111 -18.07 -3.82 17.84
C MET A 111 -18.47 -3.86 19.32
N PRO A 112 -17.72 -4.57 20.19
CA PRO A 112 -17.89 -4.43 21.63
C PRO A 112 -17.76 -2.96 22.08
N ALA A 113 -18.36 -2.57 23.20
CA ALA A 113 -18.13 -1.25 23.74
C ALA A 113 -16.66 -1.12 24.19
N GLY A 114 -15.88 -0.28 23.53
CA GLY A 114 -14.44 -0.24 23.78
C GLY A 114 -13.72 0.87 23.04
N ARG A 115 -12.38 0.87 23.12
CA ARG A 115 -11.54 1.70 22.27
C ARG A 115 -11.27 0.94 20.97
N HIS A 116 -11.43 1.62 19.85
CA HIS A 116 -11.20 1.07 18.52
C HIS A 116 -10.44 2.04 17.64
N ALA A 117 -9.71 1.50 16.68
CA ALA A 117 -9.16 2.23 15.55
C ALA A 117 -9.81 1.73 14.25
N LEU A 118 -10.32 2.65 13.44
CA LEU A 118 -10.81 2.39 12.10
C LEU A 118 -9.80 2.92 11.08
N ARG A 119 -9.43 2.07 10.13
CA ARG A 119 -8.62 2.41 8.95
C ARG A 119 -9.41 2.09 7.70
N ILE A 120 -9.54 3.08 6.82
CA ILE A 120 -10.02 2.91 5.45
C ILE A 120 -8.80 2.98 4.54
N GLU A 121 -8.46 1.85 3.95
CA GLU A 121 -7.24 1.67 3.16
C GLU A 121 -7.61 1.38 1.72
N VAL A 122 -7.00 2.11 0.79
CA VAL A 122 -7.25 1.89 -0.63
C VAL A 122 -6.36 0.76 -1.14
N ALA A 123 -6.98 -0.25 -1.72
CA ALA A 123 -6.32 -1.43 -2.28
C ALA A 123 -6.00 -1.27 -3.78
N SER A 124 -6.93 -0.69 -4.55
CA SER A 124 -6.80 -0.58 -6.02
C SER A 124 -5.92 0.60 -6.45
N GLU A 125 -5.47 0.55 -7.70
CA GLU A 125 -4.87 1.69 -8.40
C GLU A 125 -5.95 2.58 -9.05
N SER A 126 -5.73 3.89 -9.13
CA SER A 126 -6.71 4.88 -9.62
C SER A 126 -6.16 5.73 -10.79
N GLN A 127 -5.61 5.09 -11.83
CA GLN A 127 -5.01 5.83 -12.95
C GLN A 127 -6.04 6.66 -13.76
N SER A 128 -7.25 6.13 -13.93
CA SER A 128 -8.31 6.74 -14.76
C SER A 128 -8.88 8.04 -14.18
N GLY A 129 -8.70 8.29 -12.88
CA GLY A 129 -9.14 9.52 -12.25
C GLY A 129 -9.05 9.49 -10.74
N PRO A 130 -9.20 10.67 -10.09
CA PRO A 130 -9.15 10.77 -8.64
C PRO A 130 -10.37 10.10 -7.98
N THR A 131 -10.16 9.55 -6.79
CA THR A 131 -11.20 8.92 -5.98
C THR A 131 -11.36 9.65 -4.65
N GLY A 132 -12.60 9.75 -4.17
CA GLY A 132 -12.95 10.53 -2.99
C GLY A 132 -12.98 9.70 -1.71
N ILE A 133 -12.41 10.25 -0.64
CA ILE A 133 -12.55 9.74 0.72
C ILE A 133 -13.10 10.85 1.61
N GLY A 134 -14.13 10.53 2.38
CA GLY A 134 -14.82 11.51 3.19
C GLY A 134 -14.45 11.43 4.68
N PRO A 135 -15.03 12.32 5.49
CA PRO A 135 -14.80 12.38 6.93
C PRO A 135 -15.34 11.16 7.67
N PHE A 136 -14.84 10.98 8.90
CA PHE A 136 -15.34 10.02 9.87
C PHE A 136 -16.28 10.70 10.86
N PHE A 137 -17.24 9.95 11.38
CA PHE A 137 -18.26 10.47 12.28
C PHE A 137 -18.48 9.55 13.47
N ALA A 138 -18.62 10.17 14.64
CA ALA A 138 -19.15 9.56 15.82
C ALA A 138 -20.68 9.55 15.76
N GLU A 139 -21.25 8.40 16.09
CA GLU A 139 -22.65 8.24 16.39
C GLU A 139 -22.93 8.52 17.87
N ARG A 140 -24.22 8.54 18.25
CA ARG A 140 -24.63 8.64 19.66
C ARG A 140 -23.95 7.55 20.49
N GLY A 141 -23.29 7.94 21.57
CA GLY A 141 -22.56 7.03 22.46
C GLY A 141 -21.13 6.73 22.04
N THR A 142 -20.67 7.27 20.91
CA THR A 142 -19.29 7.18 20.45
C THR A 142 -18.58 8.51 20.64
N VAL A 143 -17.32 8.48 21.10
CA VAL A 143 -16.50 9.67 21.30
C VAL A 143 -15.14 9.50 20.63
N GLY A 144 -14.64 10.56 20.00
CA GLY A 144 -13.32 10.55 19.38
C GLY A 144 -12.21 10.41 20.41
N THR A 145 -11.14 9.73 20.03
CA THR A 145 -9.91 9.61 20.82
C THR A 145 -8.70 9.86 19.94
N ARG A 146 -7.52 10.01 20.55
CA ARG A 146 -6.27 10.25 19.81
C ARG A 146 -5.75 8.96 19.20
N LEU A 147 -5.40 9.01 17.91
CA LEU A 147 -4.64 7.96 17.25
C LEU A 147 -3.22 7.85 17.82
N PRO A 148 -2.68 6.64 18.02
CA PRO A 148 -1.25 6.46 18.26
C PRO A 148 -0.45 7.07 17.12
N GLN A 149 0.50 7.96 17.42
CA GLN A 149 1.37 8.54 16.40
C GLN A 149 2.54 7.61 16.13
N ARG A 150 2.74 7.26 14.86
CA ARG A 150 3.93 6.54 14.40
C ARG A 150 5.02 7.57 14.15
N THR A 151 6.26 7.24 14.53
CA THR A 151 7.43 8.11 14.33
C THR A 151 8.23 7.74 13.08
N ARG A 152 7.99 6.54 12.55
CA ARG A 152 8.66 5.97 11.38
C ARG A 152 7.82 6.21 10.15
N GLN A 153 8.45 6.64 9.06
CA GLN A 153 7.85 6.96 7.78
C GLN A 153 8.70 6.35 6.65
N ILE A 154 8.05 5.64 5.73
CA ILE A 154 8.71 5.07 4.54
C ILE A 154 7.98 5.56 3.28
N GLU A 155 8.73 6.05 2.30
CA GLU A 155 8.17 6.36 0.99
C GLU A 155 8.60 5.33 -0.05
N PHE A 156 7.64 4.90 -0.87
CA PHE A 156 7.85 3.99 -1.98
C PHE A 156 7.61 4.73 -3.29
N VAL A 157 8.61 4.78 -4.15
CA VAL A 157 8.59 5.47 -5.44
C VAL A 157 8.83 4.44 -6.53
N GLY A 158 7.89 4.27 -7.46
CA GLY A 158 8.10 3.26 -8.49
C GLY A 158 6.95 3.05 -9.46
N ASP A 159 6.87 1.82 -9.96
CA ASP A 159 5.92 1.42 -10.99
C ASP A 159 4.91 0.38 -10.47
N SER A 160 4.40 -0.46 -11.36
CA SER A 160 3.45 -1.53 -11.11
C SER A 160 3.91 -2.52 -10.03
N HIS A 161 5.22 -2.70 -9.85
CA HIS A 161 5.76 -3.57 -8.80
C HIS A 161 5.48 -2.98 -7.41
N SER A 162 5.55 -1.66 -7.27
CA SER A 162 5.25 -0.93 -6.03
C SER A 162 3.73 -0.75 -5.81
N VAL A 163 2.96 -0.63 -6.90
CA VAL A 163 1.49 -0.59 -6.87
C VAL A 163 0.90 -1.91 -6.32
N GLY A 164 1.53 -3.05 -6.59
CA GLY A 164 0.94 -4.37 -6.35
C GLY A 164 0.01 -4.80 -7.49
N TYR A 165 0.36 -4.45 -8.73
CA TYR A 165 -0.39 -4.78 -9.94
C TYR A 165 -0.66 -6.29 -10.03
N GLY A 166 -1.94 -6.67 -10.02
CA GLY A 166 -2.40 -8.06 -10.12
C GLY A 166 -1.78 -9.02 -9.10
N VAL A 167 -1.30 -8.51 -7.96
CA VAL A 167 -0.47 -9.25 -7.00
C VAL A 167 -1.17 -10.45 -6.37
N THR A 168 -2.50 -10.39 -6.27
CA THR A 168 -3.31 -11.48 -5.68
C THR A 168 -3.81 -12.48 -6.72
N SER A 169 -3.49 -12.29 -8.00
CA SER A 169 -3.89 -13.21 -9.06
C SER A 169 -3.22 -14.57 -8.91
N PRO A 170 -3.96 -15.68 -9.07
CA PRO A 170 -3.38 -17.02 -9.11
C PRO A 170 -2.78 -17.37 -10.49
N LYS A 171 -2.84 -16.46 -11.47
CA LYS A 171 -2.41 -16.69 -12.86
C LYS A 171 -1.75 -15.45 -13.47
N ARG A 172 -0.98 -15.67 -14.54
CA ARG A 172 -0.33 -14.61 -15.32
C ARG A 172 -1.26 -13.97 -16.35
N GLU A 173 -2.00 -14.77 -17.11
CA GLU A 173 -2.89 -14.22 -18.14
C GLU A 173 -4.16 -13.65 -17.51
N CYS A 174 -4.25 -12.33 -17.50
CA CYS A 174 -5.34 -11.58 -16.89
C CYS A 174 -6.00 -10.63 -17.91
N THR A 175 -7.32 -10.49 -17.84
CA THR A 175 -8.02 -9.35 -18.46
C THR A 175 -7.77 -8.08 -17.63
N GLN A 176 -8.14 -6.90 -18.16
CA GLN A 176 -8.03 -5.65 -17.38
C GLN A 176 -8.95 -5.65 -16.15
N ASP A 177 -10.11 -6.29 -16.23
CA ASP A 177 -11.01 -6.45 -15.06
C ASP A 177 -10.38 -7.35 -13.99
N GLU A 178 -9.72 -8.44 -14.42
CA GLU A 178 -9.00 -9.32 -13.50
C GLU A 178 -7.80 -8.61 -12.85
N VAL A 179 -7.05 -7.82 -13.62
CA VAL A 179 -5.98 -6.97 -13.09
C VAL A 179 -6.52 -6.01 -12.03
N TRP A 180 -7.62 -5.30 -12.34
CA TRP A 180 -8.20 -4.35 -11.39
C TRP A 180 -8.68 -5.06 -10.12
N ALA A 181 -9.33 -6.22 -10.26
CA ALA A 181 -9.84 -7.01 -9.14
C ALA A 181 -8.74 -7.65 -8.28
N THR A 182 -7.56 -7.91 -8.86
CA THR A 182 -6.45 -8.61 -8.19
C THR A 182 -5.28 -7.70 -7.79
N THR A 183 -5.35 -6.42 -8.14
CA THR A 183 -4.41 -5.39 -7.68
C THR A 183 -4.74 -4.98 -6.24
N ASP A 184 -3.74 -5.08 -5.35
CA ASP A 184 -3.92 -4.76 -3.93
C ASP A 184 -2.61 -4.20 -3.34
N THR A 185 -2.50 -2.87 -3.25
CA THR A 185 -1.31 -2.19 -2.72
C THR A 185 -1.04 -2.56 -1.26
N SER A 186 -2.06 -2.91 -0.46
CA SER A 186 -1.89 -3.34 0.94
C SER A 186 -1.13 -4.67 1.08
N ARG A 187 -1.04 -5.42 -0.03
CA ARG A 187 -0.35 -6.71 -0.15
C ARG A 187 1.02 -6.61 -0.81
N GLY A 188 1.40 -5.42 -1.29
CA GLY A 188 2.73 -5.15 -1.83
C GLY A 188 3.82 -5.04 -0.76
N PHE A 189 5.08 -5.08 -1.20
CA PHE A 189 6.27 -5.01 -0.35
C PHE A 189 6.30 -3.73 0.51
N GLY A 190 5.73 -2.64 0.00
CA GLY A 190 5.69 -1.38 0.72
C GLY A 190 4.84 -1.44 2.00
N ALA A 191 3.61 -1.93 1.88
CA ALA A 191 2.74 -2.13 3.04
C ALA A 191 3.26 -3.23 3.98
N LEU A 192 3.93 -4.27 3.45
CA LEU A 192 4.60 -5.29 4.27
C LEU A 192 5.72 -4.70 5.13
N LEU A 193 6.59 -3.86 4.54
CA LEU A 193 7.66 -3.15 5.26
C LEU A 193 7.09 -2.20 6.30
N ALA A 194 6.07 -1.40 5.94
CA ALA A 194 5.44 -0.47 6.86
C ALA A 194 4.87 -1.19 8.10
N ARG A 195 4.16 -2.30 7.90
CA ARG A 195 3.69 -3.16 9.01
C ARG A 195 4.85 -3.74 9.81
N ARG A 196 5.91 -4.23 9.15
CA ARG A 196 7.10 -4.81 9.81
C ARG A 196 7.76 -3.82 10.78
N TYR A 197 7.74 -2.53 10.47
CA TYR A 197 8.39 -1.49 11.27
C TYR A 197 7.42 -0.62 12.09
N GLY A 198 6.10 -0.85 12.00
CA GLY A 198 5.12 0.05 12.61
C GLY A 198 5.25 1.48 12.10
N ALA A 199 5.48 1.63 10.79
CA ALA A 199 5.69 2.89 10.11
C ALA A 199 4.44 3.35 9.36
N ASP A 200 4.27 4.65 9.23
CA ASP A 200 3.42 5.21 8.18
C ASP A 200 4.10 5.10 6.83
N TYR A 201 3.32 5.04 5.75
CA TYR A 201 3.88 4.93 4.40
C TYR A 201 3.11 5.72 3.34
N GLU A 202 3.85 6.12 2.30
CA GLU A 202 3.30 6.62 1.04
C GLU A 202 3.76 5.75 -0.13
N VAL A 203 2.86 5.43 -1.04
CA VAL A 203 3.19 4.75 -2.31
C VAL A 203 2.96 5.71 -3.47
N ASN A 204 4.04 6.34 -3.90
CA ASN A 204 4.08 7.27 -5.02
C ASN A 204 4.53 6.51 -6.27
N ALA A 205 3.65 5.63 -6.76
CA ALA A 205 3.90 4.74 -7.88
C ALA A 205 2.76 4.71 -8.90
N ILE A 206 3.08 4.43 -10.16
CA ILE A 206 2.12 4.34 -11.27
C ILE A 206 2.49 3.19 -12.20
N SER A 207 1.59 2.23 -12.39
CA SER A 207 1.79 1.10 -13.29
C SER A 207 2.12 1.55 -14.72
N GLY A 208 3.11 0.89 -15.33
CA GLY A 208 3.56 1.17 -16.69
C GLY A 208 4.49 2.38 -16.82
N ARG A 209 4.84 3.09 -15.73
CA ARG A 209 5.70 4.29 -15.79
C ARG A 209 7.18 3.96 -15.58
N GLY A 210 8.02 4.61 -16.37
CA GLY A 210 9.48 4.52 -16.25
C GLY A 210 10.10 5.83 -15.75
N VAL A 211 11.43 5.91 -15.86
CA VAL A 211 12.19 7.14 -15.56
C VAL A 211 12.14 8.08 -16.75
N VAL A 212 12.36 7.56 -17.95
CA VAL A 212 12.37 8.34 -19.20
C VAL A 212 11.41 7.76 -20.23
N ARG A 213 11.12 6.46 -20.14
CA ARG A 213 10.28 5.74 -21.10
C ARG A 213 9.24 4.89 -20.38
N ASN A 214 7.98 5.03 -20.79
CA ASN A 214 6.91 4.19 -20.28
C ASN A 214 6.83 2.86 -21.04
N TYR A 215 6.08 1.89 -20.49
CA TYR A 215 5.98 0.55 -21.06
C TYR A 215 5.57 0.59 -22.53
N GLY A 216 6.32 -0.05 -23.43
CA GLY A 216 5.99 -0.03 -24.86
C GLY A 216 6.07 1.35 -25.52
N GLY A 217 6.63 2.36 -24.85
CA GLY A 217 6.76 3.73 -25.38
C GLY A 217 5.45 4.53 -25.42
N PHE A 218 4.40 4.14 -24.68
CA PHE A 218 3.16 4.92 -24.71
C PHE A 218 3.35 6.35 -24.16
N ALA A 219 2.68 7.31 -24.81
CA ALA A 219 2.78 8.71 -24.45
C ALA A 219 1.95 9.03 -23.20
N ALA A 220 2.64 9.26 -22.09
CA ALA A 220 2.11 9.84 -20.86
C ALA A 220 3.29 10.36 -20.02
N ASP A 221 3.01 11.07 -18.93
CA ASP A 221 4.04 11.43 -17.97
C ASP A 221 4.79 10.18 -17.48
N THR A 222 6.11 10.28 -17.46
CA THR A 222 6.99 9.37 -16.71
C THR A 222 6.77 9.55 -15.21
N LEU A 223 7.27 8.62 -14.38
CA LEU A 223 7.09 8.78 -12.94
C LEU A 223 7.74 10.08 -12.41
N PRO A 224 8.99 10.44 -12.79
CA PRO A 224 9.59 11.70 -12.33
C PRO A 224 8.80 12.96 -12.71
N GLU A 225 8.04 12.93 -13.82
CA GLU A 225 7.20 14.04 -14.27
C GLU A 225 5.90 14.16 -13.46
N ALA A 226 5.26 13.03 -13.15
CA ALA A 226 4.05 13.00 -12.32
C ALA A 226 4.35 13.21 -10.81
N TYR A 227 5.54 12.81 -10.37
CA TYR A 227 5.95 12.79 -8.96
C TYR A 227 5.81 14.13 -8.19
N PRO A 228 5.96 15.32 -8.77
CA PRO A 228 5.82 16.57 -8.02
C PRO A 228 4.38 16.90 -7.60
N PHE A 229 3.37 16.16 -8.08
CA PHE A 229 1.96 16.55 -7.97
C PHE A 229 1.14 15.70 -6.99
N THR A 230 0.11 16.32 -6.42
CA THR A 230 -0.85 15.64 -5.53
C THR A 230 -1.77 14.72 -6.32
N LEU A 231 -2.21 15.16 -7.50
CA LEU A 231 -3.03 14.43 -8.46
C LEU A 231 -2.35 14.48 -9.84
N PHE A 232 -2.74 13.59 -10.76
CA PHE A 232 -2.14 13.50 -12.10
C PHE A 232 -2.64 14.59 -13.06
N ASP A 233 -3.48 15.52 -12.61
CA ASP A 233 -3.93 16.67 -13.40
C ASP A 233 -2.99 17.89 -13.33
N HIS A 234 -1.92 17.76 -12.55
CA HIS A 234 -0.85 18.75 -12.37
C HIS A 234 -1.29 20.11 -11.80
N ARG A 235 -2.50 20.21 -11.24
CA ARG A 235 -3.02 21.48 -10.70
C ARG A 235 -2.38 21.88 -9.38
N SER A 236 -2.05 20.89 -8.56
CA SER A 236 -1.54 21.09 -7.20
C SER A 236 -0.24 20.31 -7.01
N ARG A 237 0.81 21.00 -6.56
CA ARG A 237 2.05 20.32 -6.12
C ARG A 237 1.82 19.57 -4.81
N ALA A 238 2.44 18.40 -4.69
CA ALA A 238 2.42 17.62 -3.47
C ALA A 238 3.11 18.38 -2.34
N ASN A 239 2.37 18.61 -1.25
CA ASN A 239 2.89 19.10 0.00
C ASN A 239 2.13 18.39 1.13
N VAL A 240 2.80 17.46 1.81
CA VAL A 240 2.21 16.68 2.90
C VAL A 240 2.89 17.13 4.20
N PRO A 241 2.25 18.03 4.99
CA PRO A 241 2.85 18.55 6.21
C PRO A 241 3.25 17.44 7.19
N GLY A 242 4.49 17.48 7.68
CA GLY A 242 5.02 16.49 8.61
C GLY A 242 5.43 15.16 7.97
N TRP A 243 5.41 15.06 6.63
CA TRP A 243 5.98 13.93 5.90
C TRP A 243 7.47 14.15 5.61
N HIS A 244 8.31 13.42 6.35
CA HIS A 244 9.77 13.41 6.24
C HIS A 244 10.26 11.96 6.39
N PRO A 245 10.11 11.13 5.34
CA PRO A 245 10.44 9.71 5.41
C PRO A 245 11.91 9.51 5.77
N GLN A 246 12.18 8.61 6.72
CA GLN A 246 13.56 8.23 7.03
C GLN A 246 14.10 7.19 6.05
N VAL A 247 13.22 6.55 5.28
CA VAL A 247 13.58 5.60 4.22
C VAL A 247 12.79 5.92 2.96
N ILE A 248 13.48 6.03 1.83
CA ILE A 248 12.86 6.13 0.51
C ILE A 248 13.31 4.92 -0.30
N VAL A 249 12.37 4.10 -0.74
CA VAL A 249 12.62 2.94 -1.58
C VAL A 249 12.20 3.27 -3.00
N VAL A 250 13.11 3.13 -3.96
CA VAL A 250 12.86 3.44 -5.37
C VAL A 250 13.06 2.20 -6.24
N SER A 251 12.11 1.94 -7.12
CA SER A 251 12.18 0.88 -8.13
C SER A 251 11.58 1.34 -9.44
N LEU A 252 12.45 1.65 -10.39
CA LEU A 252 12.13 2.10 -11.74
C LEU A 252 13.18 1.56 -12.70
N GLY A 253 12.80 1.37 -13.96
CA GLY A 253 13.62 0.79 -15.02
C GLY A 253 12.94 -0.38 -15.74
N THR A 254 11.98 -1.05 -15.08
CA THR A 254 11.20 -2.13 -15.72
C THR A 254 10.54 -1.63 -16.99
N ASN A 255 9.75 -0.56 -16.91
CA ASN A 255 9.01 -0.05 -18.06
C ASN A 255 9.89 0.62 -19.12
N ASP A 256 11.06 1.12 -18.73
CA ASP A 256 12.04 1.65 -19.66
C ASP A 256 12.60 0.52 -20.56
N PHE A 257 12.81 -0.68 -19.99
CA PHE A 257 13.61 -1.72 -20.62
C PHE A 257 12.89 -3.01 -21.02
N THR A 258 11.70 -3.33 -20.51
CA THR A 258 11.06 -4.64 -20.81
C THR A 258 10.50 -4.79 -22.22
N THR A 259 10.52 -3.74 -23.04
CA THR A 259 10.11 -3.82 -24.45
C THR A 259 11.20 -3.26 -25.37
N PRO A 260 11.28 -3.75 -26.63
CA PRO A 260 12.17 -3.17 -27.63
C PRO A 260 11.75 -1.72 -27.93
N LEU A 261 12.70 -0.96 -28.48
CA LEU A 261 12.42 0.35 -29.08
C LEU A 261 11.68 0.15 -30.42
N HIS A 262 10.75 1.05 -30.71
CA HIS A 262 10.02 1.08 -31.97
C HIS A 262 10.27 2.37 -32.74
N ALA A 263 9.94 2.38 -34.04
CA ALA A 263 10.05 3.57 -34.86
C ALA A 263 9.16 4.71 -34.32
N GLY A 264 9.69 5.94 -34.30
CA GLY A 264 8.99 7.12 -33.79
C GLY A 264 9.28 7.46 -32.32
N GLU A 265 10.01 6.60 -31.61
CA GLU A 265 10.50 6.92 -30.27
C GLU A 265 11.72 7.87 -30.30
N THR A 266 11.96 8.58 -29.20
CA THR A 266 13.01 9.60 -29.08
C THR A 266 14.43 9.03 -29.20
N TRP A 267 14.64 7.78 -28.80
CA TRP A 267 15.97 7.16 -28.78
C TRP A 267 16.21 6.34 -30.04
N VAL A 268 17.26 6.69 -30.78
CA VAL A 268 17.65 6.02 -32.03
C VAL A 268 18.38 4.68 -31.81
N SER A 269 18.78 4.38 -30.57
CA SER A 269 19.45 3.14 -30.19
C SER A 269 19.21 2.81 -28.72
N ARG A 270 19.50 1.56 -28.33
CA ARG A 270 19.39 1.12 -26.94
C ARG A 270 20.37 1.84 -26.02
N ASP A 271 21.60 2.07 -26.48
CA ASP A 271 22.61 2.84 -25.75
C ASP A 271 22.18 4.30 -25.52
N ALA A 272 21.48 4.91 -26.48
CA ALA A 272 20.94 6.26 -26.31
C ALA A 272 19.85 6.30 -25.22
N LEU A 273 19.00 5.25 -25.14
CA LEU A 273 18.04 5.08 -24.06
C LEU A 273 18.74 4.89 -22.71
N HIS A 274 19.74 4.01 -22.62
CA HIS A 274 20.54 3.81 -21.40
C HIS A 274 21.14 5.12 -20.90
N GLY A 275 21.83 5.85 -21.78
CA GLY A 275 22.48 7.10 -21.41
C GLY A 275 21.50 8.17 -20.91
N ASP A 276 20.29 8.25 -21.47
CA ASP A 276 19.29 9.19 -20.99
C ASP A 276 18.62 8.76 -19.69
N TYR A 277 18.27 7.47 -19.59
CA TYR A 277 17.78 6.85 -18.37
C TYR A 277 18.73 7.09 -17.20
N GLU A 278 20.01 6.76 -17.36
CA GLU A 278 21.01 6.90 -16.30
C GLU A 278 21.10 8.35 -15.80
N ARG A 279 21.22 9.31 -16.73
CA ARG A 279 21.31 10.74 -16.38
C ARG A 279 20.06 11.25 -15.67
N ARG A 280 18.87 10.88 -16.15
CA ARG A 280 17.60 11.35 -15.58
C ARG A 280 17.32 10.69 -14.24
N TYR A 281 17.68 9.42 -14.08
CA TYR A 281 17.49 8.72 -12.82
C TYR A 281 18.42 9.26 -11.73
N VAL A 282 19.70 9.53 -12.05
CA VAL A 282 20.63 10.22 -11.13
C VAL A 282 20.03 11.53 -10.62
N ARG A 283 19.53 12.38 -11.53
CA ARG A 283 18.91 13.67 -11.14
C ARG A 283 17.68 13.48 -10.26
N PHE A 284 16.84 12.50 -10.60
CA PHE A 284 15.63 12.22 -9.84
C PHE A 284 15.95 11.76 -8.42
N VAL A 285 16.89 10.82 -8.25
CA VAL A 285 17.33 10.35 -6.93
C VAL A 285 18.00 11.47 -6.12
N GLN A 286 18.79 12.34 -6.76
CA GLN A 286 19.33 13.54 -6.11
C GLN A 286 18.22 14.49 -5.65
N ALA A 287 17.15 14.67 -6.43
CA ALA A 287 16.00 15.49 -6.03
C ALA A 287 15.25 14.88 -4.84
N LEU A 288 15.09 13.55 -4.79
CA LEU A 288 14.53 12.86 -3.62
C LEU A 288 15.37 13.09 -2.37
N HIS A 289 16.70 12.96 -2.48
CA HIS A 289 17.60 13.22 -1.36
C HIS A 289 17.62 14.70 -0.94
N ALA A 290 17.55 15.64 -1.90
CA ALA A 290 17.48 17.06 -1.58
C ALA A 290 16.20 17.42 -0.82
N ARG A 291 15.08 16.74 -1.13
CA ARG A 291 13.81 16.90 -0.39
C ARG A 291 13.89 16.33 1.02
N ASP A 292 14.52 15.16 1.19
CA ASP A 292 14.72 14.52 2.50
C ASP A 292 16.20 14.14 2.75
N PRO A 293 17.05 15.10 3.16
CA PRO A 293 18.49 14.87 3.31
C PRO A 293 18.86 13.84 4.39
N ARG A 294 17.92 13.49 5.26
CA ARG A 294 18.08 12.48 6.32
C ARG A 294 17.63 11.07 5.91
N ALA A 295 17.01 10.93 4.74
CA ALA A 295 16.51 9.64 4.30
C ALA A 295 17.65 8.71 3.85
N GLN A 296 17.59 7.45 4.27
CA GLN A 296 18.29 6.37 3.59
C GLN A 296 17.51 6.05 2.30
N ILE A 297 18.16 6.19 1.14
CA ILE A 297 17.58 5.81 -0.14
C ILE A 297 18.02 4.39 -0.49
N VAL A 298 17.06 3.55 -0.88
CA VAL A 298 17.27 2.18 -1.34
C VAL A 298 16.79 2.08 -2.79
N LEU A 299 17.71 1.88 -3.72
CA LEU A 299 17.36 1.51 -5.10
C LEU A 299 17.35 -0.01 -5.18
N TRP A 300 16.27 -0.61 -5.67
CA TRP A 300 16.27 -2.03 -5.97
C TRP A 300 15.90 -2.28 -7.42
N ALA A 301 16.38 -3.39 -7.97
CA ALA A 301 16.16 -3.76 -9.36
C ALA A 301 16.06 -5.28 -9.53
N THR A 302 15.15 -5.70 -10.41
CA THR A 302 14.93 -7.09 -10.82
C THR A 302 15.90 -7.51 -11.94
N ASP A 303 16.22 -8.80 -12.02
CA ASP A 303 16.99 -9.43 -13.09
C ASP A 303 16.21 -9.63 -14.41
N MET A 304 14.99 -9.08 -14.50
CA MET A 304 14.22 -9.01 -15.76
C MET A 304 14.97 -8.31 -16.89
N ALA A 305 14.47 -8.53 -18.12
CA ALA A 305 15.12 -8.06 -19.36
C ALA A 305 16.58 -8.55 -19.47
N ASN A 306 16.81 -9.82 -19.14
CA ASN A 306 18.14 -10.45 -19.17
C ASN A 306 19.19 -9.70 -18.35
N GLY A 307 18.79 -9.14 -17.20
CA GLY A 307 19.68 -8.38 -16.30
C GLY A 307 19.92 -6.93 -16.70
N GLU A 308 19.33 -6.44 -17.80
CA GLU A 308 19.52 -5.07 -18.27
C GLU A 308 19.08 -4.03 -17.24
N ILE A 309 17.92 -4.23 -16.60
CA ILE A 309 17.41 -3.30 -15.58
C ILE A 309 18.41 -3.17 -14.42
N GLN A 310 18.98 -4.29 -13.96
CA GLN A 310 20.01 -4.27 -12.93
C GLN A 310 21.28 -3.57 -13.38
N ALA A 311 21.76 -3.85 -14.59
CA ALA A 311 22.97 -3.23 -15.12
C ALA A 311 22.84 -1.69 -15.13
N GLU A 312 21.72 -1.16 -15.62
CA GLU A 312 21.52 0.29 -15.72
C GLU A 312 21.31 0.95 -14.35
N VAL A 313 20.53 0.33 -13.44
CA VAL A 313 20.37 0.83 -12.06
C VAL A 313 21.70 0.78 -11.29
N ALA A 314 22.54 -0.22 -11.53
CA ALA A 314 23.86 -0.31 -10.93
C ALA A 314 24.79 0.84 -11.38
N LYS A 315 24.73 1.25 -12.67
CA LYS A 315 25.46 2.43 -13.17
C LYS A 315 24.98 3.74 -12.55
N VAL A 316 23.65 3.89 -12.37
CA VAL A 316 23.06 5.02 -11.64
C VAL A 316 23.60 5.07 -10.21
N ALA A 317 23.53 3.95 -9.48
CA ALA A 317 24.01 3.86 -8.11
C ALA A 317 25.52 4.12 -8.00
N ALA A 318 26.33 3.59 -8.93
CA ALA A 318 27.77 3.82 -8.99
C ALA A 318 28.09 5.30 -9.23
N THR A 319 27.35 5.97 -10.12
CA THR A 319 27.50 7.40 -10.38
C THR A 319 27.19 8.24 -9.14
N LEU A 320 26.07 7.97 -8.46
CA LEU A 320 25.71 8.64 -7.21
C LEU A 320 26.75 8.40 -6.10
N ARG A 321 27.26 7.18 -5.96
CA ARG A 321 28.30 6.85 -4.97
C ARG A 321 29.61 7.58 -5.24
N ARG A 322 30.04 7.67 -6.51
CA ARG A 322 31.23 8.45 -6.90
C ARG A 322 31.09 9.94 -6.58
N SER A 323 29.86 10.47 -6.57
CA SER A 323 29.56 11.83 -6.12
C SER A 323 29.39 11.96 -4.60
N GLY A 324 29.73 10.95 -3.79
CA GLY A 324 29.72 11.03 -2.33
C GLY A 324 28.35 10.79 -1.69
N ALA A 325 27.60 9.78 -2.15
CA ALA A 325 26.27 9.42 -1.61
C ALA A 325 26.30 8.23 -0.63
N PRO A 326 26.71 8.40 0.65
CA PRO A 326 26.66 7.33 1.66
C PRO A 326 25.23 6.96 2.07
N TRP A 327 24.28 7.85 1.80
CA TRP A 327 22.83 7.70 2.03
C TRP A 327 22.15 6.76 1.01
N LEU A 328 22.89 6.16 0.07
CA LEU A 328 22.36 5.33 -1.01
C LEU A 328 22.81 3.86 -0.89
N THR A 329 21.84 2.94 -0.88
CA THR A 329 22.08 1.51 -1.02
C THR A 329 21.39 0.98 -2.28
N TYR A 330 22.13 0.25 -3.10
CA TYR A 330 21.60 -0.49 -4.24
C TYR A 330 21.44 -1.98 -3.88
N VAL A 331 20.29 -2.56 -4.23
CA VAL A 331 19.89 -3.94 -3.92
C VAL A 331 19.43 -4.65 -5.21
N PRO A 332 20.28 -5.44 -5.88
CA PRO A 332 19.81 -6.35 -6.91
C PRO A 332 19.01 -7.49 -6.28
N ILE A 333 17.86 -7.83 -6.86
CA ILE A 333 17.00 -8.92 -6.42
C ILE A 333 16.77 -9.85 -7.61
N ASN A 334 17.16 -11.11 -7.45
CA ASN A 334 17.13 -12.13 -8.50
C ASN A 334 16.15 -13.24 -8.16
N GLY A 335 15.73 -14.00 -9.17
CA GLY A 335 15.00 -15.25 -8.99
C GLY A 335 13.57 -15.08 -8.46
N LEU A 336 12.95 -13.93 -8.71
CA LEU A 336 11.52 -13.75 -8.46
C LEU A 336 10.71 -14.58 -9.46
N SER A 337 9.56 -15.10 -9.02
CA SER A 337 8.73 -16.03 -9.80
C SER A 337 7.87 -15.35 -10.86
N PHE A 338 7.51 -14.07 -10.65
CA PHE A 338 6.67 -13.27 -11.53
C PHE A 338 5.38 -14.00 -11.91
N SER A 339 4.71 -14.62 -10.93
CA SER A 339 3.51 -15.43 -11.18
C SER A 339 2.19 -14.66 -11.08
N GLY A 340 2.22 -13.36 -10.76
CA GLY A 340 1.05 -12.49 -10.81
C GLY A 340 0.66 -12.08 -12.24
N CYS A 341 -0.38 -11.26 -12.39
CA CYS A 341 -0.86 -10.84 -13.71
C CYS A 341 0.26 -10.27 -14.60
N HIS A 342 0.27 -10.64 -15.87
CA HIS A 342 1.20 -10.19 -16.91
C HIS A 342 2.67 -10.27 -16.47
N SER A 343 3.03 -11.35 -15.79
CA SER A 343 4.37 -11.58 -15.23
C SER A 343 4.81 -10.51 -14.22
N HIS A 344 3.89 -10.05 -13.37
CA HIS A 344 4.21 -9.18 -12.24
C HIS A 344 4.56 -9.98 -10.98
N PRO A 345 5.24 -9.37 -9.99
CA PRO A 345 5.57 -10.02 -8.73
C PRO A 345 4.33 -10.56 -8.00
N SER A 346 4.39 -11.83 -7.61
CA SER A 346 3.37 -12.49 -6.79
C SER A 346 3.47 -12.08 -5.31
N LEU A 347 2.50 -12.48 -4.47
CA LEU A 347 2.60 -12.32 -3.01
C LEU A 347 3.90 -12.88 -2.41
N ALA A 348 4.40 -13.99 -2.95
CA ALA A 348 5.66 -14.59 -2.50
C ALA A 348 6.85 -13.71 -2.89
N ASP A 349 6.86 -13.20 -4.13
CA ASP A 349 7.90 -12.28 -4.61
C ASP A 349 7.92 -10.98 -3.79
N GLN A 350 6.74 -10.43 -3.48
CA GLN A 350 6.60 -9.23 -2.64
C GLN A 350 7.19 -9.44 -1.24
N THR A 351 7.10 -10.65 -0.70
CA THR A 351 7.72 -11.02 0.58
C THR A 351 9.26 -11.04 0.45
N VAL A 352 9.77 -11.66 -0.61
CA VAL A 352 11.22 -11.67 -0.90
C VAL A 352 11.76 -10.25 -1.07
N ILE A 353 11.07 -9.39 -1.82
CA ILE A 353 11.45 -7.98 -2.00
C ILE A 353 11.47 -7.26 -0.65
N ALA A 354 10.41 -7.41 0.15
CA ALA A 354 10.32 -6.80 1.47
C ALA A 354 11.44 -7.28 2.42
N ASP A 355 11.81 -8.55 2.39
CA ASP A 355 12.89 -9.09 3.23
C ASP A 355 14.27 -8.56 2.82
N ARG A 356 14.54 -8.46 1.51
CA ARG A 356 15.81 -7.89 1.01
C ARG A 356 15.97 -6.42 1.37
N ILE A 357 14.91 -5.63 1.24
CA ILE A 357 14.92 -4.21 1.63
C ILE A 357 14.99 -4.07 3.15
N ALA A 358 14.29 -4.92 3.90
CA ALA A 358 14.32 -4.90 5.36
C ALA A 358 15.75 -5.09 5.88
N ALA A 359 16.52 -6.02 5.32
CA ALA A 359 17.92 -6.22 5.69
C ALA A 359 18.78 -4.95 5.53
N VAL A 360 18.49 -4.12 4.53
CA VAL A 360 19.16 -2.81 4.37
C VAL A 360 18.71 -1.83 5.45
N ILE A 361 17.41 -1.75 5.70
CA ILE A 361 16.85 -0.85 6.73
C ILE A 361 17.45 -1.19 8.10
N ASP A 362 17.47 -2.48 8.47
CA ASP A 362 18.04 -2.96 9.74
C ASP A 362 19.53 -2.63 9.87
N ALA A 363 20.29 -2.71 8.77
CA ALA A 363 21.73 -2.46 8.76
C ALA A 363 22.11 -0.96 8.72
N ARG A 364 21.26 -0.10 8.13
CA ARG A 364 21.62 1.28 7.78
C ARG A 364 20.84 2.34 8.55
N VAL A 365 19.67 2.01 9.08
CA VAL A 365 18.77 3.00 9.69
C VAL A 365 18.75 2.79 11.20
N ALA A 366 19.51 3.64 11.91
CA ALA A 366 19.66 3.53 13.36
C ALA A 366 18.30 3.57 14.07
N GLY A 367 18.08 2.65 15.01
CA GLY A 367 16.85 2.57 15.80
C GLY A 367 15.64 1.97 15.08
N TRP A 368 15.80 1.42 13.87
CA TRP A 368 14.72 0.76 13.12
C TRP A 368 14.63 -0.74 13.32
N ALA A 369 15.75 -1.39 13.65
CA ALA A 369 15.76 -2.82 13.97
C ALA A 369 14.64 -3.17 14.94
N ARG A 370 13.91 -4.26 14.66
CA ARG A 370 12.90 -4.77 15.60
C ARG A 370 13.61 -5.07 16.93
N ARG A 371 13.14 -4.44 18.01
CA ARG A 371 13.47 -4.92 19.35
C ARG A 371 12.79 -6.28 19.48
N SER A 372 13.62 -7.31 19.68
CA SER A 372 13.20 -8.71 19.91
C SER A 372 12.25 -8.82 21.09
#